data_AF-A0A850ANN4-F1
#
_entry.id   AF-A0A850ANN4-F1
#
_cell.length_a   1.000
_cell.length_b   1.000
_cell.length_c   1.000
_cell.angle_alpha   90.00
_cell.angle_beta   90.00
_cell.angle_gamma   90.00
#
_symmetry.space_group_name_H-M   'P 1'
#
loop_
_entity.id
_entity.type
_entity.pdbx_description
1 polymer ?
#
loop_
_entity_poly.entity_id
_entity_poly.type
_entity_poly.pdbx_seq_one_letter_code
_entity_poly.pdbx_strand_id
1 'polypeptide(L)'
;MLDFLPEKNRPRVSDPFIYKIDPGDYLSLTRAAVDKSGLFKEIRRLRERLAGVATDAEAYQTAFSSIRGYQPLLRRWQGIEWPEENFRARALQFLAELQTYHYFFKEAGAGMRFNPLSTRPSGRELRLRMAELLEAHAPQICPRALYVLCDAAIDESGIALSESGLRFNSRKLAEFFTSSTDHSGTLHSEKIPSRSRGQRRIKPRRREVLIYLVTIGPGIDDAVQALMRNGEMLEAYLLNGIGGGAAEMVAQDLNLCLNDHFSREEPSAAWRRFSPGYGDWSVKDQRKIFALLEPEQRIGVRLSEGDIMIPEKSTSGIMAGAGRF
;
A
#
# COMPACT_ATOMS: atom_id res chain seq x y z
N MET A 1 7.00 -1.21 17.83
CA MET A 1 5.66 -1.05 17.21
C MET A 1 4.83 -0.07 18.05
N LEU A 2 5.38 1.10 18.40
CA LEU A 2 4.79 2.00 19.41
C LEU A 2 4.29 3.36 18.86
N ASP A 3 4.58 3.74 17.60
CA ASP A 3 4.23 5.10 17.11
C ASP A 3 3.04 5.15 16.13
N PHE A 4 2.39 4.02 15.84
CA PHE A 4 1.31 3.99 14.86
C PHE A 4 -0.08 4.35 15.43
N LEU A 5 -0.29 4.19 16.74
CA LEU A 5 -1.64 4.21 17.33
C LEU A 5 -2.40 5.50 16.95
N PRO A 6 -3.46 5.39 16.13
CA PRO A 6 -4.22 6.56 15.72
C PRO A 6 -5.00 7.12 16.91
N GLU A 7 -4.85 8.41 17.17
CA GLU A 7 -5.72 9.14 18.10
C GLU A 7 -6.77 9.91 17.31
N LYS A 8 -7.99 9.99 17.86
CA LYS A 8 -9.08 10.70 17.21
C LYS A 8 -8.75 12.20 17.06
N ASN A 9 -8.99 12.71 15.86
CA ASN A 9 -9.01 14.13 15.50
C ASN A 9 -7.71 14.90 15.73
N ARG A 10 -6.59 14.19 15.91
CA ARG A 10 -5.28 14.78 16.01
C ARG A 10 -4.37 14.25 14.90
N PRO A 11 -3.88 15.10 13.98
CA PRO A 11 -2.92 14.68 12.98
C PRO A 11 -1.66 14.08 13.63
N ARG A 12 -1.24 12.93 13.11
CA ARG A 12 -0.07 12.17 13.55
C ARG A 12 0.92 12.07 12.39
N VAL A 13 2.19 12.29 12.70
CA VAL A 13 3.30 12.11 11.76
C VAL A 13 4.08 10.89 12.19
N SER A 14 4.33 9.99 11.24
CA SER A 14 5.32 8.94 11.37
C SER A 14 6.50 9.33 10.48
N ASP A 15 7.56 9.86 11.13
CA ASP A 15 8.79 10.32 10.52
C ASP A 15 9.99 9.94 11.41
N PRO A 16 10.86 9.00 10.99
CA PRO A 16 10.71 8.20 9.77
C PRO A 16 9.49 7.27 9.85
N PHE A 17 8.87 6.97 8.71
CA PHE A 17 7.82 5.95 8.66
C PHE A 17 8.41 4.57 8.97
N ILE A 18 7.87 3.89 10.00
CA ILE A 18 8.34 2.56 10.38
C ILE A 18 7.67 1.52 9.50
N TYR A 19 8.42 1.07 8.51
CA TYR A 19 8.03 0.06 7.54
C TYR A 19 7.79 -1.31 8.16
N LYS A 20 6.79 -2.02 7.62
CA LYS A 20 6.84 -3.49 7.59
C LYS A 20 7.75 -3.95 6.44
N ILE A 21 7.86 -3.14 5.39
CA ILE A 21 8.52 -3.42 4.12
C ILE A 21 9.59 -2.36 3.84
N ASP A 22 10.82 -2.66 4.25
CA ASP A 22 11.97 -1.76 4.17
C ASP A 22 12.32 -1.45 2.70
N PRO A 23 12.44 -0.16 2.30
CA PRO A 23 12.87 0.22 0.95
C PRO A 23 14.20 -0.41 0.52
N GLY A 24 15.10 -0.68 1.46
CA GLY A 24 16.37 -1.37 1.23
C GLY A 24 16.22 -2.82 0.76
N ASP A 25 15.07 -3.45 0.99
CA ASP A 25 14.78 -4.80 0.50
C ASP A 25 14.26 -4.79 -0.95
N TYR A 26 13.84 -3.65 -1.50
CA TYR A 26 13.48 -3.56 -2.93
C TYR A 26 14.63 -4.02 -3.82
N LEU A 27 15.86 -3.64 -3.47
CA LEU A 27 17.06 -4.07 -4.20
C LEU A 27 17.28 -5.58 -4.08
N SER A 28 17.30 -6.11 -2.85
CA SER A 28 17.53 -7.54 -2.57
C SER A 28 16.51 -8.42 -3.31
N LEU A 29 15.25 -8.02 -3.28
CA LEU A 29 14.17 -8.76 -3.94
C LEU A 29 14.18 -8.59 -5.46
N THR A 30 14.54 -7.42 -5.96
CA THR A 30 14.70 -7.21 -7.40
C THR A 30 15.82 -8.10 -7.94
N ARG A 31 16.97 -8.14 -7.25
CA ARG A 31 18.10 -9.05 -7.57
C ARG A 31 17.66 -10.51 -7.53
N ALA A 32 16.97 -10.95 -6.49
CA ALA A 32 16.45 -12.31 -6.41
C ALA A 32 15.45 -12.62 -7.54
N ALA A 33 14.64 -11.64 -7.95
CA ALA A 33 13.67 -11.80 -9.02
C ALA A 33 14.31 -11.81 -10.42
N VAL A 34 15.52 -11.26 -10.62
CA VAL A 34 16.23 -11.27 -11.93
C VAL A 34 16.24 -12.67 -12.52
N ASP A 35 16.77 -13.64 -11.77
CA ASP A 35 16.92 -15.03 -12.21
C ASP A 35 15.73 -15.92 -11.81
N LYS A 36 14.79 -15.37 -11.03
CA LYS A 36 13.59 -16.09 -10.57
C LYS A 36 12.32 -15.28 -10.77
N SER A 37 11.89 -15.12 -12.02
CA SER A 37 10.63 -14.40 -12.34
C SER A 37 9.39 -15.00 -11.67
N GLY A 38 9.43 -16.28 -11.29
CA GLY A 38 8.39 -16.98 -10.54
C GLY A 38 8.45 -16.79 -9.01
N LEU A 39 9.36 -15.96 -8.48
CA LEU A 39 9.63 -15.81 -7.04
C LEU A 39 8.36 -15.66 -6.20
N PHE A 40 7.49 -14.69 -6.53
CA PHE A 40 6.27 -14.44 -5.75
C PHE A 40 5.20 -15.54 -5.90
N LYS A 41 5.20 -16.28 -7.02
CA LYS A 41 4.34 -17.47 -7.17
C LYS A 41 4.82 -18.61 -6.28
N GLU A 42 6.12 -18.78 -6.16
CA GLU A 42 6.72 -19.78 -5.27
C GLU A 42 6.50 -19.44 -3.80
N ILE A 43 6.73 -18.19 -3.39
CA ILE A 43 6.46 -17.70 -2.03
C ILE A 43 5.01 -17.97 -1.64
N ARG A 44 4.06 -17.67 -2.54
CA ARG A 44 2.64 -17.96 -2.34
C ARG A 44 2.39 -19.45 -2.11
N ARG A 45 2.95 -20.32 -2.96
CA ARG A 45 2.81 -21.79 -2.83
C ARG A 45 3.40 -22.30 -1.52
N LEU A 46 4.56 -21.79 -1.11
CA LEU A 46 5.19 -22.15 0.17
C LEU A 46 4.30 -21.74 1.35
N ARG A 47 3.68 -20.56 1.29
CA ARG A 47 2.76 -20.08 2.32
C ARG A 47 1.49 -20.92 2.39
N GLU A 48 0.86 -21.22 1.25
CA GLU A 48 -0.34 -22.07 1.15
C GLU A 48 -0.05 -23.48 1.69
N ARG A 49 1.10 -24.06 1.31
CA ARG A 49 1.57 -25.34 1.84
C ARG A 49 1.77 -25.28 3.35
N LEU A 50 2.51 -24.30 3.88
CA LEU A 50 2.77 -24.19 5.32
C LEU A 50 1.49 -23.91 6.14
N ALA A 51 0.53 -23.19 5.56
CA ALA A 51 -0.78 -22.97 6.18
C ALA A 51 -1.62 -24.27 6.20
N GLY A 52 -1.56 -25.08 5.13
CA GLY A 52 -2.31 -26.33 4.99
C GLY A 52 -1.66 -27.60 5.56
N VAL A 53 -0.38 -27.55 5.94
CA VAL A 53 0.32 -28.73 6.51
C VAL A 53 -0.31 -29.11 7.85
N ALA A 54 -0.91 -30.30 7.88
CA ALA A 54 -1.37 -30.94 9.11
C ALA A 54 -0.38 -32.01 9.62
N THR A 55 0.37 -32.75 8.78
CA THR A 55 1.00 -34.00 9.27
C THR A 55 2.20 -34.58 8.49
N ASP A 56 2.66 -34.03 7.36
CA ASP A 56 3.80 -34.61 6.61
C ASP A 56 5.15 -33.96 6.96
N ALA A 57 6.01 -34.72 7.64
CA ALA A 57 7.33 -34.29 8.11
C ALA A 57 8.34 -34.01 6.98
N GLU A 58 8.32 -34.80 5.89
CA GLU A 58 9.21 -34.61 4.75
C GLU A 58 8.81 -33.36 3.97
N ALA A 59 7.50 -33.17 3.79
CA ALA A 59 6.98 -31.96 3.17
C ALA A 59 7.25 -30.71 4.03
N TYR A 60 7.18 -30.82 5.35
CA TYR A 60 7.55 -29.72 6.24
C TYR A 60 9.04 -29.38 6.13
N GLN A 61 9.92 -30.39 6.14
CA GLN A 61 11.36 -30.16 6.08
C GLN A 61 11.84 -29.57 4.75
N THR A 62 11.23 -29.99 3.63
CA THR A 62 11.51 -29.40 2.32
C THR A 62 11.08 -27.93 2.26
N ALA A 63 9.91 -27.60 2.83
CA ALA A 63 9.45 -26.22 2.93
C ALA A 63 10.34 -25.40 3.86
N PHE A 64 10.79 -25.99 4.98
CA PHE A 64 11.71 -25.38 5.94
C PHE A 64 12.99 -24.90 5.26
N SER A 65 13.69 -25.78 4.55
CA SER A 65 14.94 -25.47 3.86
C SER A 65 14.74 -24.38 2.79
N SER A 66 13.63 -24.46 2.04
CA SER A 66 13.30 -23.46 1.02
C SER A 66 13.05 -22.08 1.61
N ILE A 67 12.30 -22.00 2.72
CA ILE A 67 11.96 -20.73 3.39
C ILE A 67 13.20 -20.10 4.02
N ARG A 68 14.06 -20.92 4.66
CA ARG A 68 15.37 -20.47 5.20
C ARG A 68 16.24 -19.82 4.12
N GLY A 69 16.24 -20.36 2.90
CA GLY A 69 16.98 -19.80 1.77
C GLY A 69 16.54 -18.38 1.37
N TYR A 70 15.31 -17.99 1.68
CA TYR A 70 14.79 -16.64 1.42
C TYR A 70 15.00 -15.66 2.58
N GLN A 71 15.28 -16.15 3.79
CA GLN A 71 15.45 -15.32 4.98
C GLN A 71 16.42 -14.14 4.77
N PRO A 72 17.56 -14.29 4.05
CA PRO A 72 18.48 -13.18 3.81
C PRO A 72 17.90 -12.04 2.96
N LEU A 73 16.80 -12.25 2.23
CA LEU A 73 16.23 -11.25 1.34
C LEU A 73 15.58 -10.07 2.08
N LEU A 74 15.14 -10.27 3.32
CA LEU A 74 14.55 -9.22 4.14
C LEU A 74 15.48 -8.86 5.28
N ARG A 75 15.96 -7.61 5.32
CA ARG A 75 16.89 -7.11 6.35
C ARG A 75 16.39 -7.39 7.76
N ARG A 76 15.10 -7.15 8.00
CA ARG A 76 14.46 -7.39 9.31
C ARG A 76 14.59 -8.82 9.82
N TRP A 77 14.70 -9.80 8.91
CA TRP A 77 14.76 -11.22 9.24
C TRP A 77 16.17 -11.78 9.24
N GLN A 78 17.18 -11.01 8.84
CA GLN A 78 18.57 -11.42 8.90
C GLN A 78 19.02 -11.61 10.36
N GLY A 79 19.74 -12.70 10.63
CA GLY A 79 20.25 -13.00 11.97
C GLY A 79 19.21 -13.44 13.00
N ILE A 80 17.90 -13.46 12.66
CA ILE A 80 16.86 -13.98 13.56
C ILE A 80 16.92 -15.51 13.56
N GLU A 81 17.05 -16.11 14.75
CA GLU A 81 16.92 -17.56 14.91
C GLU A 81 15.45 -17.99 14.90
N TRP A 82 15.16 -19.10 14.23
CA TRP A 82 13.82 -19.66 14.12
C TRP A 82 13.84 -21.06 14.77
N PRO A 83 13.61 -21.16 16.09
CA PRO A 83 13.51 -22.44 16.78
C PRO A 83 12.42 -23.28 16.14
N GLU A 84 12.59 -24.61 16.09
CA GLU A 84 11.62 -25.53 15.47
C GLU A 84 10.22 -25.35 16.04
N GLU A 85 10.12 -25.15 17.36
CA GLU A 85 8.88 -24.97 18.11
C GLU A 85 8.03 -23.78 17.60
N ASN A 86 8.68 -22.72 17.12
CA ASN A 86 8.02 -21.50 16.64
C ASN A 86 8.20 -21.25 15.15
N PHE A 87 8.86 -22.17 14.44
CA PHE A 87 9.23 -22.00 13.03
C PHE A 87 8.00 -21.69 12.18
N ARG A 88 6.93 -22.48 12.32
CA ARG A 88 5.72 -22.34 11.49
C ARG A 88 5.13 -20.92 11.59
N ALA A 89 4.96 -20.41 12.80
CA ALA A 89 4.40 -19.07 13.02
C ALA A 89 5.31 -17.98 12.44
N ARG A 90 6.62 -18.07 12.70
CA ARG A 90 7.62 -17.13 12.17
C ARG A 90 7.69 -17.15 10.65
N ALA A 91 7.68 -18.36 10.07
CA ALA A 91 7.71 -18.57 8.63
C ALA A 91 6.45 -18.04 7.93
N LEU A 92 5.26 -18.24 8.51
CA LEU A 92 4.03 -17.66 7.98
C LEU A 92 4.06 -16.12 8.01
N GLN A 93 4.58 -15.53 9.09
CA GLN A 93 4.78 -14.08 9.18
C GLN A 93 5.78 -13.58 8.13
N PHE A 94 6.96 -14.20 8.06
CA PHE A 94 7.99 -13.88 7.07
C PHE A 94 7.47 -13.98 5.64
N LEU A 95 6.80 -15.08 5.29
CA LEU A 95 6.25 -15.27 3.95
C LEU A 95 5.15 -14.26 3.62
N ALA A 96 4.36 -13.83 4.61
CA ALA A 96 3.36 -12.79 4.42
C ALA A 96 4.02 -11.42 4.15
N GLU A 97 5.06 -11.05 4.91
CA GLU A 97 5.85 -9.83 4.67
C GLU A 97 6.53 -9.88 3.29
N LEU A 98 7.23 -10.97 2.99
CA LEU A 98 7.91 -11.21 1.70
C LEU A 98 6.94 -11.14 0.51
N GLN A 99 5.75 -11.74 0.64
CA GLN A 99 4.75 -11.75 -0.42
C GLN A 99 4.18 -10.36 -0.70
N THR A 100 4.20 -9.46 0.29
CA THR A 100 3.65 -8.12 0.13
C THR A 100 4.49 -7.27 -0.81
N TYR A 101 5.80 -7.54 -0.96
CA TYR A 101 6.65 -6.89 -1.98
C TYR A 101 6.19 -7.15 -3.42
N HIS A 102 5.36 -8.17 -3.67
CA HIS A 102 4.71 -8.34 -4.98
C HIS A 102 3.90 -7.09 -5.37
N TYR A 103 3.36 -6.38 -4.37
CA TYR A 103 2.64 -5.13 -4.56
C TYR A 103 3.54 -4.04 -5.17
N PHE A 104 4.76 -3.87 -4.65
CA PHE A 104 5.75 -2.95 -5.21
C PHE A 104 6.02 -3.23 -6.70
N PHE A 105 6.29 -4.49 -7.09
CA PHE A 105 6.54 -4.83 -8.49
C PHE A 105 5.33 -4.59 -9.39
N LYS A 106 4.12 -4.83 -8.87
CA LYS A 106 2.88 -4.59 -9.60
C LYS A 106 2.70 -3.09 -9.87
N GLU A 107 2.86 -2.25 -8.86
CA GLU A 107 2.64 -0.80 -8.99
C GLU A 107 3.77 -0.13 -9.77
N ALA A 108 5.03 -0.53 -9.57
CA ALA A 108 6.15 -0.09 -10.40
C ALA A 108 5.91 -0.47 -11.87
N GLY A 109 5.44 -1.69 -12.12
CA GLY A 109 5.07 -2.16 -13.44
C GLY A 109 3.92 -1.39 -14.09
N ALA A 110 2.93 -0.98 -13.31
CA ALA A 110 1.83 -0.15 -13.78
C ALA A 110 2.34 1.22 -14.26
N GLY A 111 3.25 1.86 -13.50
CA GLY A 111 3.90 3.11 -13.89
C GLY A 111 4.75 2.97 -15.17
N MET A 112 5.45 1.85 -15.31
CA MET A 112 6.27 1.52 -16.49
C MET A 112 5.47 0.95 -17.68
N ARG A 113 4.15 0.74 -17.51
CA ARG A 113 3.28 0.01 -18.45
C ARG A 113 3.86 -1.33 -18.92
N PHE A 114 4.63 -1.99 -18.05
CA PHE A 114 5.30 -3.24 -18.34
C PHE A 114 5.42 -4.07 -17.06
N ASN A 115 5.12 -5.37 -17.13
CA ASN A 115 5.21 -6.25 -15.97
C ASN A 115 6.67 -6.66 -15.66
N PRO A 116 7.29 -6.18 -14.57
CA PRO A 116 8.67 -6.51 -14.23
C PRO A 116 8.87 -7.99 -13.93
N LEU A 117 7.81 -8.73 -13.56
CA LEU A 117 7.86 -10.16 -13.26
C LEU A 117 7.54 -11.04 -14.48
N SER A 118 7.57 -10.47 -15.69
CA SER A 118 7.45 -11.23 -16.92
C SER A 118 8.55 -12.29 -17.04
N THR A 119 8.18 -13.48 -17.53
CA THR A 119 9.10 -14.59 -17.82
C THR A 119 9.85 -14.40 -19.15
N ARG A 120 9.48 -13.40 -19.95
CA ARG A 120 10.15 -13.07 -21.22
C ARG A 120 11.54 -12.48 -20.95
N PRO A 121 12.50 -12.58 -21.89
CA PRO A 121 13.83 -11.97 -21.75
C PRO A 121 13.80 -10.49 -21.39
N SER A 122 12.85 -9.73 -21.97
CA SER A 122 12.65 -8.32 -21.64
C SER A 122 12.25 -8.06 -20.18
N GLY A 123 11.59 -9.00 -19.53
CA GLY A 123 11.31 -8.93 -18.09
C GLY A 123 12.58 -9.07 -17.25
N ARG A 124 13.51 -9.95 -17.66
CA ARG A 124 14.80 -10.10 -16.98
C ARG A 124 15.65 -8.84 -17.13
N GLU A 125 15.74 -8.31 -18.36
CA GLU A 125 16.46 -7.06 -18.64
C GLU A 125 15.92 -5.89 -17.82
N LEU A 126 14.59 -5.76 -17.73
CA LEU A 126 13.97 -4.73 -16.91
C LEU A 126 14.36 -4.88 -15.43
N ARG A 127 14.35 -6.11 -14.88
CA ARG A 127 14.75 -6.32 -13.48
C ARG A 127 16.22 -6.02 -13.22
N LEU A 128 17.11 -6.27 -14.20
CA LEU A 128 18.52 -5.86 -14.09
C LEU A 128 18.65 -4.34 -13.97
N ARG A 129 18.02 -3.59 -14.88
CA ARG A 129 18.01 -2.12 -14.84
C ARG A 129 17.35 -1.56 -13.60
N MET A 130 16.25 -2.18 -13.15
CA MET A 130 15.63 -1.83 -11.87
C MET A 130 16.59 -2.03 -10.70
N ALA A 131 17.37 -3.12 -10.69
CA ALA A 131 18.34 -3.37 -9.63
C ALA A 131 19.47 -2.33 -9.62
N GLU A 132 19.97 -1.94 -10.79
CA GLU A 132 20.99 -0.87 -10.93
C GLU A 132 20.45 0.48 -10.41
N LEU A 133 19.23 0.86 -10.82
CA LEU A 133 18.58 2.08 -10.35
C LEU A 133 18.30 2.05 -8.84
N LEU A 134 17.83 0.92 -8.31
CA LEU A 134 17.59 0.77 -6.87
C LEU A 134 18.89 0.81 -6.07
N GLU A 135 19.99 0.26 -6.60
CA GLU A 135 21.29 0.36 -5.96
C GLU A 135 21.78 1.81 -5.85
N ALA A 136 21.58 2.60 -6.90
CA ALA A 136 21.96 4.02 -6.91
C ALA A 136 21.02 4.91 -6.08
N HIS A 137 19.70 4.64 -6.10
CA HIS A 137 18.69 5.60 -5.66
C HIS A 137 17.84 5.15 -4.47
N ALA A 138 17.85 3.89 -4.04
CA ALA A 138 17.07 3.45 -2.88
C ALA A 138 17.38 4.24 -1.58
N PRO A 139 18.63 4.69 -1.29
CA PRO A 139 18.90 5.54 -0.13
C PRO A 139 18.16 6.89 -0.13
N GLN A 140 17.66 7.33 -1.29
CA GLN A 140 16.90 8.57 -1.45
C GLN A 140 15.40 8.39 -1.16
N ILE A 141 14.94 7.16 -0.94
CA ILE A 141 13.56 6.84 -0.52
C ILE A 141 13.49 7.12 0.99
N CYS A 142 12.94 8.28 1.35
CA CYS A 142 12.89 8.83 2.71
C CYS A 142 11.44 9.04 3.18
N PRO A 143 10.81 8.00 3.76
CA PRO A 143 9.37 7.92 3.71
C PRO A 143 8.69 8.42 4.97
N ARG A 144 7.54 9.06 4.76
CA ARG A 144 6.78 9.74 5.82
C ARG A 144 5.30 9.46 5.62
N ALA A 145 4.60 9.28 6.73
CA ALA A 145 3.14 9.20 6.74
C ALA A 145 2.57 10.26 7.68
N LEU A 146 1.52 10.92 7.23
CA LEU A 146 0.72 11.86 7.99
C LEU A 146 -0.74 11.43 7.90
N TYR A 147 -1.38 11.28 9.05
CA TYR A 147 -2.74 10.77 9.09
C TYR A 147 -3.52 11.29 10.29
N VAL A 148 -4.85 11.26 10.19
CA VAL A 148 -5.77 11.54 11.29
C VAL A 148 -6.96 10.59 11.22
N LEU A 149 -7.35 10.06 12.38
CA LEU A 149 -8.57 9.27 12.51
C LEU A 149 -9.75 10.20 12.82
N CYS A 150 -10.82 10.09 12.06
CA CYS A 150 -12.00 10.93 12.17
C CYS A 150 -13.27 10.08 12.21
N ASP A 151 -14.28 10.57 12.94
CA ASP A 151 -15.64 10.06 12.79
C ASP A 151 -16.28 10.68 11.55
N ALA A 152 -16.87 9.85 10.68
CA ALA A 152 -17.50 10.30 9.45
C ALA A 152 -18.89 9.71 9.26
N ALA A 153 -19.77 10.47 8.64
CA ALA A 153 -21.07 10.05 8.14
C ALA A 153 -20.95 9.71 6.64
N ILE A 154 -21.28 8.47 6.27
CA ILE A 154 -21.32 8.04 4.87
C ILE A 154 -22.78 7.96 4.39
N ASP A 155 -23.07 8.60 3.26
CA ASP A 155 -24.35 8.53 2.55
C ASP A 155 -24.14 8.32 1.04
N GLU A 156 -25.22 8.22 0.28
CA GLU A 156 -25.22 7.93 -1.17
C GLU A 156 -24.49 8.98 -2.05
N SER A 157 -24.19 10.15 -1.50
CA SER A 157 -23.53 11.24 -2.22
C SER A 157 -22.08 11.48 -1.78
N GLY A 158 -21.62 10.81 -0.72
CA GLY A 158 -20.23 10.92 -0.29
C GLY A 158 -20.02 10.70 1.21
N ILE A 159 -18.96 11.36 1.72
CA ILE A 159 -18.49 11.24 3.10
C ILE A 159 -18.40 12.63 3.72
N ALA A 160 -18.99 12.80 4.89
CA ALA A 160 -18.88 14.01 5.70
C ALA A 160 -18.14 13.72 7.01
N LEU A 161 -17.07 14.46 7.28
CA LEU A 161 -16.31 14.37 8.53
C LEU A 161 -17.06 15.13 9.64
N SER A 162 -17.28 14.46 10.77
CA SER A 162 -18.16 14.94 11.83
C SER A 162 -17.62 16.20 12.51
N GLU A 163 -16.31 16.28 12.74
CA GLU A 163 -15.71 17.37 13.53
C GLU A 163 -15.29 18.57 12.69
N SER A 164 -14.71 18.34 11.51
CA SER A 164 -14.26 19.43 10.64
C SER A 164 -15.38 20.02 9.78
N GLY A 165 -16.52 19.33 9.68
CA GLY A 165 -17.60 19.69 8.75
C GLY A 165 -17.25 19.54 7.27
N LEU A 166 -16.05 19.03 6.95
CA LEU A 166 -15.61 18.81 5.58
C LEU A 166 -16.41 17.69 4.94
N ARG A 167 -16.82 17.90 3.68
CA ARG A 167 -17.56 16.91 2.89
C ARG A 167 -16.86 16.61 1.57
N PHE A 168 -16.65 15.33 1.30
CA PHE A 168 -16.16 14.79 0.04
C PHE A 168 -17.36 14.29 -0.77
N ASN A 169 -17.67 14.96 -1.87
CA ASN A 169 -18.84 14.63 -2.70
C ASN A 169 -18.38 13.67 -3.81
N SER A 170 -18.69 12.39 -3.65
CA SER A 170 -18.39 11.36 -4.64
C SER A 170 -19.25 10.14 -4.35
N ARG A 171 -20.03 9.72 -5.35
CA ARG A 171 -20.82 8.50 -5.25
C ARG A 171 -19.91 7.28 -5.24
N LYS A 172 -18.83 7.28 -6.04
CA LYS A 172 -17.88 6.15 -6.10
C LYS A 172 -17.13 5.96 -4.79
N LEU A 173 -16.74 7.05 -4.13
CA LEU A 173 -16.14 7.02 -2.79
C LEU A 173 -17.09 6.36 -1.78
N ALA A 174 -18.35 6.80 -1.74
CA ALA A 174 -19.35 6.22 -0.85
C ALA A 174 -19.66 4.75 -1.17
N GLU A 175 -19.90 4.42 -2.44
CA GLU A 175 -20.11 3.05 -2.93
C GLU A 175 -18.96 2.14 -2.51
N PHE A 176 -17.70 2.58 -2.70
CA PHE A 176 -16.51 1.80 -2.38
C PHE A 176 -16.45 1.35 -0.92
N PHE A 177 -16.87 2.20 0.03
CA PHE A 177 -16.84 1.90 1.46
C PHE A 177 -18.13 1.25 1.99
N THR A 178 -19.24 1.37 1.26
CA THR A 178 -20.52 0.75 1.63
C THR A 178 -20.71 -0.63 0.99
N SER A 179 -20.07 -0.91 -0.14
CA SER A 179 -20.13 -2.22 -0.80
C SER A 179 -19.37 -3.28 0.01
N SER A 180 -20.04 -4.38 0.37
CA SER A 180 -19.35 -5.55 0.92
C SER A 180 -18.57 -6.26 -0.18
N THR A 181 -17.31 -6.61 0.10
CA THR A 181 -16.52 -7.50 -0.76
C THR A 181 -16.51 -8.89 -0.13
N ASP A 182 -17.06 -9.90 -0.81
CA ASP A 182 -16.92 -11.28 -0.37
C ASP A 182 -15.45 -11.74 -0.51
N HIS A 183 -15.07 -12.78 0.25
CA HIS A 183 -13.69 -13.32 0.38
C HIS A 183 -13.00 -13.75 -0.93
N SER A 184 -13.67 -13.69 -2.08
CA SER A 184 -13.13 -14.02 -3.41
C SER A 184 -12.54 -12.83 -4.17
N GLY A 185 -12.61 -11.60 -3.64
CA GLY A 185 -12.17 -10.40 -4.34
C GLY A 185 -13.07 -10.02 -5.54
N THR A 186 -14.23 -10.65 -5.67
CA THR A 186 -15.22 -10.35 -6.69
C THR A 186 -16.12 -9.21 -6.18
N LEU A 187 -16.14 -8.09 -6.89
CA LEU A 187 -17.08 -7.00 -6.65
C LEU A 187 -18.49 -7.46 -7.01
N HIS A 188 -19.25 -7.97 -6.03
CA HIS A 188 -20.70 -8.01 -6.17
C HIS A 188 -21.21 -6.60 -5.87
N SER A 189 -21.61 -5.86 -6.90
CA SER A 189 -22.57 -4.80 -6.68
C SER A 189 -23.82 -5.50 -6.13
N GLU A 190 -24.16 -5.27 -4.87
CA GLU A 190 -25.58 -5.33 -4.52
C GLU A 190 -26.25 -4.36 -5.48
N LYS A 191 -26.97 -4.88 -6.48
CA LYS A 191 -27.83 -4.06 -7.30
C LYS A 191 -28.74 -3.35 -6.32
N ILE A 192 -28.54 -2.04 -6.17
CA ILE A 192 -29.54 -1.17 -5.54
C ILE A 192 -30.85 -1.52 -6.25
N PRO A 193 -31.86 -2.06 -5.54
CA PRO A 193 -33.09 -2.49 -6.18
C PRO A 193 -33.63 -1.35 -7.03
N SER A 194 -33.90 -1.64 -8.29
CA SER A 194 -34.44 -0.68 -9.24
C SER A 194 -35.75 -0.11 -8.68
N ARG A 195 -35.65 1.15 -8.23
CA ARG A 195 -36.72 2.14 -8.03
C ARG A 195 -38.14 1.58 -7.88
N SER A 196 -38.58 1.44 -6.63
CA SER A 196 -39.97 1.72 -6.26
C SER A 196 -40.00 3.05 -5.48
N ARG A 197 -40.96 3.92 -5.83
CA ARG A 197 -41.17 5.25 -5.24
C ARG A 197 -41.46 5.11 -3.75
N GLY A 198 -40.45 5.34 -2.93
CA GLY A 198 -40.53 5.40 -1.48
C GLY A 198 -39.16 5.79 -0.94
N GLN A 199 -38.98 7.07 -0.67
CA GLN A 199 -37.71 7.70 -0.32
C GLN A 199 -37.23 7.23 1.05
N ARG A 200 -36.66 6.02 1.15
CA ARG A 200 -35.87 5.61 2.32
C ARG A 200 -34.53 6.34 2.25
N ARG A 201 -34.47 7.53 2.86
CA ARG A 201 -33.20 8.18 3.20
C ARG A 201 -32.38 7.16 4.00
N ILE A 202 -31.29 6.65 3.42
CA ILE A 202 -30.34 5.84 4.18
C ILE A 202 -29.83 6.77 5.29
N LYS A 203 -30.08 6.41 6.56
CA LYS A 203 -29.57 7.21 7.67
C LYS A 203 -28.03 7.24 7.56
N PRO A 204 -27.39 8.43 7.67
CA PRO A 204 -25.94 8.54 7.62
C PRO A 204 -25.33 7.59 8.66
N ARG A 205 -24.45 6.72 8.19
CA ARG A 205 -23.80 5.71 9.03
C ARG A 205 -22.50 6.30 9.56
N ARG A 206 -22.41 6.43 10.88
CA ARG A 206 -21.19 6.85 11.56
C ARG A 206 -20.16 5.73 11.44
N ARG A 207 -18.98 6.07 10.95
CA ARG A 207 -17.84 5.17 10.79
C ARG A 207 -16.56 5.92 11.10
N GLU A 208 -15.58 5.20 11.59
CA GLU A 208 -14.22 5.71 11.68
C GLU A 208 -13.57 5.64 10.30
N VAL A 209 -12.91 6.73 9.93
CA VAL A 209 -12.14 6.84 8.70
C VAL A 209 -10.79 7.45 9.01
N LEU A 210 -9.76 7.00 8.31
CA LEU A 210 -8.43 7.57 8.38
C LEU A 210 -8.22 8.46 7.15
N ILE A 211 -8.00 9.75 7.36
CA ILE A 211 -7.51 10.63 6.31
C ILE A 211 -5.99 10.55 6.32
N TYR A 212 -5.38 10.32 5.17
CA TYR A 212 -3.92 10.11 5.09
C TYR A 212 -3.27 10.85 3.94
N LEU A 213 -1.98 11.10 4.10
CA LEU A 213 -1.02 11.47 3.08
C LEU A 213 0.31 10.77 3.37
N VAL A 214 0.88 10.10 2.37
CA VAL A 214 2.22 9.53 2.44
C VAL A 214 3.11 10.12 1.36
N THR A 215 4.42 10.13 1.60
CA THR A 215 5.43 10.51 0.61
C THR A 215 6.70 9.68 0.81
N ILE A 216 7.47 9.48 -0.25
CA ILE A 216 8.85 8.95 -0.16
C ILE A 216 9.91 10.06 -0.18
N GLY A 217 9.51 11.33 -0.09
CA GLY A 217 10.38 12.48 -0.19
C GLY A 217 10.72 12.87 -1.63
N PRO A 218 11.48 13.96 -1.83
CA PRO A 218 11.78 14.51 -3.16
C PRO A 218 12.86 13.75 -3.91
N GLY A 219 13.68 12.94 -3.22
CA GLY A 219 14.94 12.44 -3.77
C GLY A 219 14.81 11.66 -5.09
N ILE A 220 13.76 10.85 -5.24
CA ILE A 220 13.50 10.13 -6.50
C ILE A 220 13.05 11.09 -7.61
N ASP A 221 12.20 12.07 -7.30
CA ASP A 221 11.77 13.07 -8.29
C ASP A 221 12.98 13.90 -8.77
N ASP A 222 13.85 14.32 -7.84
CA ASP A 222 15.07 15.06 -8.16
C ASP A 222 16.03 14.25 -9.05
N ALA A 223 16.19 12.96 -8.76
CA ALA A 223 17.00 12.04 -9.55
C ALA A 223 16.41 11.80 -10.95
N VAL A 224 15.09 11.62 -11.08
CA VAL A 224 14.40 11.53 -12.37
C VAL A 224 14.66 12.79 -13.19
N GLN A 225 14.51 13.97 -12.59
CA GLN A 225 14.77 15.24 -13.28
C GLN A 225 16.24 15.38 -13.70
N ALA A 226 17.19 14.88 -12.90
CA ALA A 226 18.60 14.86 -13.26
C ALA A 226 18.88 13.96 -14.48
N LEU A 227 18.35 12.73 -14.48
CA LEU A 227 18.47 11.79 -15.61
C LEU A 227 17.87 12.38 -16.90
N MET A 228 16.69 13.03 -16.80
CA MET A 228 16.08 13.71 -17.95
C MET A 228 16.97 14.83 -18.51
N ARG A 229 17.59 15.65 -17.64
CA ARG A 229 18.52 16.71 -18.08
C ARG A 229 19.78 16.16 -18.74
N ASN A 230 20.21 14.95 -18.35
CA ASN A 230 21.37 14.27 -18.95
C ASN A 230 21.03 13.51 -20.24
N GLY A 231 19.75 13.44 -20.64
CA GLY A 231 19.31 12.70 -21.81
C GLY A 231 19.10 11.20 -21.57
N GLU A 232 19.19 10.75 -20.32
CA GLU A 232 19.01 9.35 -19.88
C GLU A 232 17.51 9.03 -19.72
N MET A 233 16.78 9.12 -20.82
CA MET A 233 15.30 9.10 -20.81
C MET A 233 14.70 7.77 -20.37
N LEU A 234 15.33 6.65 -20.70
CA LEU A 234 14.85 5.32 -20.30
C LEU A 234 15.02 5.13 -18.79
N GLU A 235 16.18 5.47 -18.26
CA GLU A 235 16.53 5.40 -16.85
C GLU A 235 15.61 6.31 -16.03
N ALA A 236 15.36 7.54 -16.50
CA ALA A 236 14.39 8.44 -15.90
C ALA A 236 12.98 7.84 -15.86
N TYR A 237 12.53 7.24 -16.96
CA TYR A 237 11.21 6.61 -17.05
C TYR A 237 11.07 5.43 -16.08
N LEU A 238 12.09 4.58 -16.00
CA LEU A 238 12.12 3.43 -15.09
C LEU A 238 12.17 3.88 -13.64
N LEU A 239 13.03 4.84 -13.30
CA LEU A 239 13.16 5.37 -11.94
C LEU A 239 11.86 6.05 -11.48
N ASN A 240 11.18 6.76 -12.37
CA ASN A 240 9.86 7.33 -12.10
C ASN A 240 8.83 6.25 -11.74
N GLY A 241 8.82 5.12 -12.47
CA GLY A 241 7.99 3.96 -12.17
C GLY A 241 8.33 3.32 -10.83
N ILE A 242 9.62 3.13 -10.53
CA ILE A 242 10.12 2.62 -9.24
C ILE A 242 9.63 3.51 -8.10
N GLY A 243 9.79 4.83 -8.23
CA GLY A 243 9.31 5.81 -7.24
C GLY A 243 7.80 5.72 -7.02
N GLY A 244 7.02 5.58 -8.09
CA GLY A 244 5.56 5.40 -7.99
C GLY A 244 5.18 4.14 -7.22
N GLY A 245 5.85 3.01 -7.53
CA GLY A 245 5.67 1.76 -6.81
C GLY A 245 6.04 1.86 -5.33
N ALA A 246 7.13 2.58 -5.01
CA ALA A 246 7.55 2.80 -3.63
C ALA A 246 6.55 3.67 -2.84
N ALA A 247 6.02 4.76 -3.44
CA ALA A 247 5.00 5.60 -2.82
C ALA A 247 3.71 4.81 -2.51
N GLU A 248 3.22 4.00 -3.46
CA GLU A 248 2.07 3.12 -3.24
C GLU A 248 2.33 2.04 -2.19
N MET A 249 3.57 1.57 -2.09
CA MET A 249 3.98 0.62 -1.05
C MET A 249 3.91 1.26 0.34
N VAL A 250 4.24 2.55 0.50
CA VAL A 250 4.06 3.26 1.79
C VAL A 250 2.58 3.33 2.17
N ALA A 251 1.71 3.68 1.21
CA ALA A 251 0.27 3.71 1.45
C ALA A 251 -0.29 2.33 1.79
N GLN A 252 0.22 1.27 1.15
CA GLN A 252 -0.15 -0.10 1.45
C GLN A 252 0.33 -0.54 2.83
N ASP A 253 1.53 -0.18 3.25
CA ASP A 253 2.05 -0.47 4.58
C ASP A 253 1.24 0.22 5.68
N LEU A 254 0.89 1.49 5.48
CA LEU A 254 -0.02 2.21 6.37
C LEU A 254 -1.36 1.49 6.49
N ASN A 255 -1.94 1.05 5.36
CA ASN A 255 -3.19 0.30 5.35
C ASN A 255 -3.06 -1.07 6.04
N LEU A 256 -1.92 -1.76 5.92
CA LEU A 256 -1.64 -3.00 6.65
C LEU A 256 -1.47 -2.79 8.15
N CYS A 257 -0.88 -1.67 8.57
CA CYS A 257 -0.80 -1.29 9.98
C CYS A 257 -2.20 -1.02 10.57
N LEU A 258 -3.07 -0.31 9.82
CA LEU A 258 -4.47 -0.12 10.22
C LEU A 258 -5.20 -1.46 10.35
N ASN A 259 -5.08 -2.32 9.34
CA ASN A 259 -5.73 -3.62 9.37
C ASN A 259 -5.23 -4.46 10.56
N ASP A 260 -3.94 -4.52 10.84
CA ASP A 260 -3.44 -5.27 12.01
C ASP A 260 -3.94 -4.72 13.35
N HIS A 261 -4.16 -3.41 13.44
CA HIS A 261 -4.71 -2.77 14.63
C HIS A 261 -6.20 -3.09 14.79
N PHE A 262 -7.02 -2.79 13.78
CA PHE A 262 -8.48 -2.92 13.86
C PHE A 262 -8.99 -4.34 13.65
N SER A 263 -8.27 -5.24 12.95
CA SER A 263 -8.70 -6.64 12.78
C SER A 263 -8.71 -7.42 14.10
N ARG A 264 -8.01 -6.93 15.13
CA ARG A 264 -8.08 -7.48 16.49
C ARG A 264 -9.43 -7.20 17.14
N GLU A 265 -10.08 -6.12 16.76
CA GLU A 265 -11.33 -5.63 17.33
C GLU A 265 -12.52 -6.08 16.46
N GLU A 266 -12.40 -5.99 15.14
CA GLU A 266 -13.43 -6.38 14.17
C GLU A 266 -12.84 -7.14 12.96
N PRO A 267 -12.71 -8.48 13.02
CA PRO A 267 -12.08 -9.29 11.97
C PRO A 267 -12.76 -9.26 10.58
N SER A 268 -14.00 -8.75 10.50
CA SER A 268 -14.82 -8.78 9.28
C SER A 268 -14.75 -7.50 8.44
N ALA A 269 -14.13 -6.43 8.94
CA ALA A 269 -14.12 -5.12 8.29
C ALA A 269 -12.71 -4.73 7.83
N ALA A 270 -12.22 -5.36 6.76
CA ALA A 270 -10.94 -4.98 6.16
C ALA A 270 -10.94 -3.50 5.75
N TRP A 271 -9.98 -2.74 6.27
CA TRP A 271 -9.74 -1.36 5.90
C TRP A 271 -9.17 -1.30 4.49
N ARG A 272 -9.83 -0.49 3.66
CA ARG A 272 -9.49 -0.27 2.24
C ARG A 272 -9.19 1.20 2.04
N ARG A 273 -8.44 1.54 0.99
CA ARG A 273 -8.10 2.92 0.65
C ARG A 273 -8.73 3.37 -0.67
N PHE A 274 -9.09 4.65 -0.73
CA PHE A 274 -9.57 5.31 -1.94
C PHE A 274 -8.95 6.72 -1.99
N SER A 275 -8.64 7.23 -3.18
CA SER A 275 -7.88 8.47 -3.37
C SER A 275 -8.60 9.45 -4.31
N PRO A 276 -8.45 10.77 -4.13
CA PRO A 276 -8.97 11.77 -5.07
C PRO A 276 -8.44 11.55 -6.50
N GLY A 277 -9.28 11.86 -7.50
CA GLY A 277 -8.98 11.62 -8.92
C GLY A 277 -9.48 10.27 -9.46
N TYR A 278 -9.92 9.35 -8.60
CA TYR A 278 -10.54 8.09 -9.00
C TYR A 278 -12.07 8.19 -9.10
N GLY A 279 -12.64 7.56 -10.13
CA GLY A 279 -14.09 7.53 -10.34
C GLY A 279 -14.66 8.93 -10.55
N ASP A 280 -15.64 9.31 -9.74
CA ASP A 280 -16.21 10.66 -9.72
C ASP A 280 -15.65 11.55 -8.59
N TRP A 281 -14.62 11.09 -7.87
CA TRP A 281 -14.01 11.89 -6.80
C TRP A 281 -13.03 12.91 -7.37
N SER A 282 -13.37 14.19 -7.26
CA SER A 282 -12.57 15.30 -7.77
C SER A 282 -11.18 15.36 -7.14
N VAL A 283 -10.14 15.52 -7.98
CA VAL A 283 -8.77 15.79 -7.51
C VAL A 283 -8.68 17.09 -6.69
N LYS A 284 -9.57 18.07 -6.90
CA LYS A 284 -9.61 19.31 -6.13
C LYS A 284 -9.85 19.08 -4.63
N ASP A 285 -10.45 17.95 -4.26
CA ASP A 285 -10.64 17.58 -2.86
C ASP A 285 -9.31 17.26 -2.13
N GLN A 286 -8.19 17.14 -2.84
CA GLN A 286 -6.86 17.18 -2.22
C GLN A 286 -6.70 18.41 -1.34
N ARG A 287 -7.22 19.59 -1.74
CA ARG A 287 -7.15 20.80 -0.92
C ARG A 287 -7.83 20.65 0.45
N LYS A 288 -8.91 19.87 0.53
CA LYS A 288 -9.59 19.57 1.80
C LYS A 288 -8.75 18.66 2.69
N ILE A 289 -8.08 17.67 2.10
CA ILE A 289 -7.12 16.81 2.81
C ILE A 289 -5.96 17.67 3.34
N PHE A 290 -5.43 18.59 2.52
CA PHE A 290 -4.35 19.49 2.90
C PHE A 290 -4.75 20.46 4.01
N ALA A 291 -5.96 21.00 3.96
CA ALA A 291 -6.49 21.85 5.03
C ALA A 291 -6.64 21.11 6.36
N LEU A 292 -6.93 19.81 6.33
CA LEU A 292 -7.07 18.98 7.53
C LEU A 292 -5.72 18.54 8.10
N LEU A 293 -4.78 18.16 7.23
CA LEU A 293 -3.52 17.53 7.62
C LEU A 293 -2.37 18.52 7.80
N GLU A 294 -2.37 19.65 7.09
CA GLU A 294 -1.25 20.61 7.04
C GLU A 294 0.10 19.93 6.66
N PRO A 295 0.14 19.21 5.52
CA PRO A 295 1.28 18.34 5.19
C PRO A 295 2.56 19.11 4.85
N GLU A 296 2.47 20.35 4.41
CA GLU A 296 3.64 21.16 4.03
C GLU A 296 4.52 21.42 5.26
N GLN A 297 3.92 21.81 6.38
CA GLN A 297 4.61 22.09 7.63
C GLN A 297 5.07 20.82 8.36
N ARG A 298 4.38 19.70 8.14
CA ARG A 298 4.59 18.45 8.90
C ARG A 298 5.51 17.46 8.21
N ILE A 299 5.34 17.26 6.90
CA ILE A 299 6.07 16.25 6.13
C ILE A 299 6.66 16.79 4.82
N GLY A 300 6.50 18.09 4.53
CA GLY A 300 7.12 18.77 3.38
C GLY A 300 6.40 18.58 2.05
N VAL A 301 5.15 18.13 2.05
CA VAL A 301 4.36 17.93 0.81
C VAL A 301 3.45 19.12 0.59
N ARG A 302 3.52 19.74 -0.59
CA ARG A 302 2.68 20.87 -1.02
C ARG A 302 1.84 20.50 -2.25
N LEU A 303 0.83 21.32 -2.57
CA LEU A 303 0.11 21.23 -3.85
C LEU A 303 0.63 22.28 -4.83
N SER A 304 0.70 21.90 -6.11
CA SER A 304 0.78 22.84 -7.22
C SER A 304 -0.58 23.52 -7.47
N GLU A 305 -0.60 24.52 -8.36
CA GLU A 305 -1.85 25.18 -8.77
C GLU A 305 -2.87 24.20 -9.38
N GLY A 306 -2.39 23.14 -10.03
CA GLY A 306 -3.18 22.07 -10.64
C GLY A 306 -3.54 20.92 -9.70
N ASP A 307 -3.40 21.10 -8.38
CA ASP A 307 -3.72 20.09 -7.37
C ASP A 307 -2.88 18.81 -7.45
N ILE A 308 -1.70 18.87 -8.07
CA ILE A 308 -0.69 17.81 -8.05
C ILE A 308 0.20 17.98 -6.83
N MET A 309 0.46 16.90 -6.10
CA MET A 309 1.36 16.90 -4.93
C MET A 309 2.82 17.03 -5.36
N ILE A 310 3.60 17.75 -4.56
CA ILE A 310 5.04 17.91 -4.70
C ILE A 310 5.66 17.61 -3.33
N PRO A 311 6.50 16.56 -3.18
CA PRO A 311 6.94 15.60 -4.21
C PRO A 311 5.80 14.82 -4.88
N GLU A 312 5.98 14.46 -6.16
CA GLU A 312 5.00 13.71 -6.95
C GLU A 312 4.84 12.27 -6.44
N LYS A 313 5.89 11.70 -5.84
CA LYS A 313 5.88 10.36 -5.23
C LYS A 313 5.22 10.40 -3.85
N SER A 314 3.96 10.80 -3.87
CA SER A 314 3.08 10.95 -2.72
C SER A 314 1.68 10.41 -3.06
N THR A 315 1.00 9.86 -2.06
CA THR A 315 -0.39 9.37 -2.19
C THR A 315 -1.22 9.92 -1.04
N SER A 316 -2.41 10.42 -1.32
CA SER A 316 -3.36 10.91 -0.31
C SER A 316 -4.72 10.22 -0.47
N GLY A 317 -5.52 10.20 0.58
CA GLY A 317 -6.89 9.69 0.47
C GLY A 317 -7.57 9.38 1.80
N ILE A 318 -8.56 8.51 1.71
CA ILE A 318 -9.34 8.02 2.83
C ILE A 318 -9.13 6.50 2.94
N MET A 319 -8.94 6.02 4.16
CA MET A 319 -9.04 4.60 4.48
C MET A 319 -10.24 4.37 5.41
N ALA A 320 -11.01 3.32 5.16
CA ALA A 320 -12.13 2.94 6.03
C ALA A 320 -12.43 1.45 5.91
N GLY A 321 -12.95 0.87 6.99
CA GLY A 321 -13.40 -0.53 7.04
C GLY A 321 -14.61 -0.79 6.13
N ALA A 322 -14.54 -1.85 5.31
CA ALA A 322 -15.66 -2.36 4.55
C ALA A 322 -16.46 -3.38 5.38
N GLY A 323 -17.17 -2.92 6.42
CA GLY A 323 -18.01 -3.79 7.24
C GLY A 323 -19.36 -4.08 6.57
N ARG A 324 -19.83 -5.34 6.67
CA ARG A 324 -21.26 -5.68 6.60
C ARG A 324 -21.96 -5.08 7.82
N PHE A 325 -23.19 -4.65 7.60
CA PHE A 325 -24.07 -4.05 8.60
C PHE A 325 -24.89 -5.11 9.32
#